data_AF-A0A838UCJ0-F1
#
_entry.id   AF-A0A838UCJ0-F1
#
_cell.length_a   1.000
_cell.length_b   1.000
_cell.length_c   1.000
_cell.angle_alpha   90.00
_cell.angle_beta   90.00
_cell.angle_gamma   90.00
#
_symmetry.space_group_name_H-M   'P 1'
#
loop_
_entity.id
_entity.type
_entity.pdbx_description
1 polymer ?
#
loop_
_entity_poly.entity_id
_entity_poly.type
_entity_poly.pdbx_seq_one_letter_code
_entity_poly.pdbx_strand_id
1 'polypeptide(L)'
;MALSAEAKEFYKPRIGNAMAGLLIGTSILFWGVQFLISLTVVGEIGSEFIGIVGDGIFFLWLFLLRVNYFGKNSGKKVGLVIGATIIELIPFINDIPADVIEVIFLILITRKEDREIAEEKAAAAAQTAEIEQFQQIQYMQYMQQRAQIQQQQEEEIIAANDNAARAVQAANDDEEQELAEAA
;
A
#
# COMPACT_ATOMS: atom_id res chain seq x y z
N MET A 1 7.68 -12.95 10.20
CA MET A 1 7.89 -12.32 8.87
C MET A 1 8.18 -10.86 9.09
N ALA A 2 9.32 -10.37 8.60
CA ALA A 2 9.70 -8.97 8.67
C ALA A 2 9.07 -8.22 7.49
N LEU A 3 8.61 -6.98 7.72
CA LEU A 3 8.17 -6.08 6.64
C LEU A 3 9.35 -5.78 5.70
N SER A 4 9.08 -5.68 4.39
CA SER A 4 10.07 -5.18 3.43
C SER A 4 10.48 -3.74 3.80
N ALA A 5 11.67 -3.32 3.34
CA ALA A 5 12.18 -1.98 3.64
C ALA A 5 11.20 -0.88 3.14
N GLU A 6 10.66 -1.06 1.94
CA GLU A 6 9.67 -0.18 1.32
C GLU A 6 8.34 -0.19 2.10
N ALA A 7 7.86 -1.35 2.52
CA ALA A 7 6.60 -1.46 3.27
C ALA A 7 6.66 -0.79 4.65
N LYS A 8 7.85 -0.64 5.25
CA LYS A 8 8.00 0.08 6.53
C LYS A 8 7.61 1.55 6.42
N GLU A 9 7.79 2.18 5.25
CA GLU A 9 7.41 3.58 5.03
C GLU A 9 5.88 3.75 5.05
N PHE A 10 5.16 2.77 4.52
CA PHE A 10 3.69 2.77 4.47
C PHE A 10 3.03 2.16 5.71
N TYR A 11 3.81 1.49 6.58
CA TYR A 11 3.28 0.78 7.72
C TYR A 11 2.93 1.74 8.87
N LYS A 12 1.63 1.99 9.02
CA LYS A 12 1.05 2.72 10.15
C LYS A 12 0.05 1.83 10.89
N PRO A 13 0.42 1.20 12.03
CA PRO A 13 -0.49 0.32 12.74
C PRO A 13 -1.68 1.12 13.27
N ARG A 14 -2.91 0.65 13.02
CA ARG A 14 -4.13 1.19 13.62
C ARG A 14 -4.10 1.05 15.15
N ILE A 15 -3.54 -0.07 15.62
CA ILE A 15 -3.37 -0.36 17.05
C ILE A 15 -1.88 -0.36 17.41
N GLY A 16 -1.39 0.82 17.83
CA GLY A 16 -0.03 1.00 18.37
C GLY A 16 0.22 0.16 19.64
N ASN A 17 1.48 0.03 20.05
CA ASN A 17 1.85 -0.80 21.22
C ASN A 17 1.24 -0.31 22.52
N ALA A 18 1.23 1.01 22.76
CA ALA A 18 0.60 1.58 23.94
C ALA A 18 -0.92 1.31 23.96
N MET A 19 -1.60 1.49 22.82
CA MET A 19 -3.03 1.21 22.71
C MET A 19 -3.35 -0.28 22.88
N ALA A 20 -2.51 -1.17 22.33
CA ALA A 20 -2.64 -2.61 22.53
C ALA A 20 -2.49 -2.98 24.02
N GLY A 21 -1.49 -2.42 24.71
CA GLY A 21 -1.32 -2.60 26.14
C GLY A 21 -2.52 -2.10 26.95
N LEU A 22 -3.10 -0.95 26.55
CA LEU A 22 -4.29 -0.40 27.19
C LEU A 22 -5.53 -1.28 26.99
N LEU A 23 -5.75 -1.80 25.76
CA LEU A 23 -6.85 -2.71 25.45
C LEU A 23 -6.74 -4.00 26.27
N ILE A 24 -5.56 -4.62 26.29
CA ILE A 24 -5.30 -5.86 27.04
C ILE A 24 -5.40 -5.62 28.55
N GLY A 25 -4.84 -4.51 29.04
CA GLY A 25 -4.92 -4.16 30.47
C GLY A 25 -6.36 -3.93 30.90
N THR A 26 -7.15 -3.24 30.07
CA THR A 26 -8.57 -3.01 30.34
C THR A 26 -9.35 -4.32 30.30
N SER A 27 -9.09 -5.24 29.36
CA SER A 27 -9.81 -6.51 29.30
C SER A 27 -9.51 -7.39 30.51
N ILE A 28 -8.27 -7.41 30.99
CA ILE A 28 -7.90 -8.11 32.24
C ILE A 28 -8.62 -7.50 33.45
N LEU A 29 -8.77 -6.17 33.50
CA LEU A 29 -9.51 -5.50 34.58
C LEU A 29 -11.00 -5.87 34.55
N PHE A 30 -11.64 -5.85 33.38
CA PHE A 30 -13.03 -6.25 33.22
C PHE A 30 -13.24 -7.70 33.65
N TRP A 31 -12.41 -8.61 33.14
CA TRP A 31 -12.42 -10.02 33.53
C TRP A 31 -12.24 -10.19 35.05
N GLY A 32 -11.28 -9.48 35.66
CA GLY A 32 -11.05 -9.55 37.10
C GLY A 32 -12.25 -9.07 37.93
N VAL A 33 -12.92 -7.99 37.50
CA VAL A 33 -14.14 -7.50 38.15
C VAL A 33 -15.29 -8.51 37.99
N GLN A 34 -15.48 -9.04 36.79
CA GLN A 34 -16.50 -10.05 36.50
C GLN A 34 -16.30 -11.31 37.34
N PHE A 35 -15.06 -11.81 37.41
CA PHE A 35 -14.67 -12.94 38.24
C PHE A 35 -14.93 -12.69 39.72
N LEU A 36 -14.60 -11.51 40.25
CA LEU A 36 -14.87 -11.19 41.66
C LEU A 36 -16.38 -11.15 41.98
N ILE A 37 -17.21 -10.72 41.02
CA ILE A 37 -18.65 -10.65 41.19
C ILE A 37 -19.27 -12.06 41.12
N SER A 38 -18.82 -12.90 40.18
CA SER A 38 -19.33 -14.27 39.99
C SER A 38 -19.09 -15.20 41.19
N LEU A 39 -18.15 -14.87 42.09
CA LEU A 39 -17.97 -15.59 43.37
C LEU A 39 -19.22 -15.57 44.27
N THR A 40 -20.20 -14.71 43.99
CA THR A 40 -21.49 -14.68 44.69
C THR A 40 -22.60 -15.26 43.82
N VAL A 41 -23.53 -16.04 44.38
CA VAL A 41 -24.64 -16.67 43.63
C VAL A 41 -25.54 -15.65 42.93
N VAL A 42 -25.73 -14.47 43.54
CA VAL A 42 -26.46 -13.33 42.91
C VAL A 42 -25.61 -12.66 41.82
N GLY A 43 -24.29 -12.80 41.92
CA GLY A 43 -23.33 -12.24 40.99
C GLY A 43 -23.28 -12.93 39.63
N GLU A 44 -23.81 -14.15 39.48
CA GLU A 44 -23.82 -14.84 38.18
C GLU A 44 -24.67 -14.09 37.13
N ILE A 45 -25.85 -13.56 37.52
CA ILE A 45 -26.68 -12.74 36.61
C ILE A 45 -26.01 -11.38 36.38
N GLY A 46 -25.34 -10.85 37.41
CA GLY A 46 -24.62 -9.57 37.32
C GLY A 46 -23.38 -9.64 36.43
N SER A 47 -22.67 -10.76 36.45
CA SER A 47 -21.47 -10.99 35.64
C SER A 47 -21.82 -11.08 34.15
N GLU A 48 -22.92 -11.76 33.78
CA GLU A 48 -23.41 -11.78 32.40
C GLU A 48 -23.73 -10.37 31.88
N PHE A 49 -24.40 -9.53 32.68
CA PHE A 49 -24.71 -8.16 32.27
C PHE A 49 -23.44 -7.31 32.08
N ILE A 50 -22.45 -7.48 32.95
CA ILE A 50 -21.16 -6.79 32.83
C ILE A 50 -20.40 -7.26 31.59
N GLY A 51 -20.44 -8.56 31.27
CA GLY A 51 -19.84 -9.12 30.06
C GLY A 51 -20.41 -8.46 28.79
N ILE A 52 -21.74 -8.45 28.64
CA ILE A 52 -22.42 -7.81 27.49
C ILE A 52 -22.06 -6.32 27.37
N VAL A 53 -22.00 -5.59 28.49
CA VAL A 53 -21.59 -4.19 28.49
C VAL A 53 -20.11 -4.04 28.11
N GLY A 54 -19.25 -4.92 28.62
CA GLY A 54 -17.83 -5.01 28.26
C GLY A 54 -17.64 -5.22 26.77
N ASP A 55 -18.30 -6.22 26.19
CA ASP A 55 -18.31 -6.50 24.76
C ASP A 55 -18.73 -5.29 23.94
N GLY A 56 -19.81 -4.63 24.34
CA GLY A 56 -20.28 -3.41 23.67
C GLY A 56 -19.23 -2.29 23.69
N ILE A 57 -18.55 -2.10 24.82
CA ILE A 57 -17.46 -1.11 24.98
C ILE A 57 -16.27 -1.49 24.11
N PHE A 58 -15.81 -2.74 24.14
CA PHE A 58 -14.67 -3.21 23.35
C PHE A 58 -14.97 -3.18 21.85
N PHE A 59 -16.16 -3.60 21.45
CA PHE A 59 -16.61 -3.50 20.07
C PHE A 59 -16.60 -2.05 19.59
N LEU A 60 -17.19 -1.13 20.37
CA LEU A 60 -17.20 0.30 20.02
C LEU A 60 -15.78 0.87 19.98
N TRP A 61 -14.92 0.49 20.92
CA TRP A 61 -13.54 0.96 20.97
C TRP A 61 -12.74 0.49 19.76
N LEU A 62 -12.81 -0.81 19.42
CA LEU A 62 -12.17 -1.37 18.24
C LEU A 62 -12.76 -0.78 16.94
N PHE A 63 -14.06 -0.52 16.91
CA PHE A 63 -14.72 0.20 15.82
C PHE A 63 -14.15 1.61 15.64
N LEU A 64 -13.96 2.37 16.72
CA LEU A 64 -13.34 3.70 16.70
C LEU A 64 -11.87 3.65 16.22
N LEU A 65 -11.15 2.56 16.52
CA LEU A 65 -9.81 2.28 15.99
C LEU A 65 -9.82 1.80 14.52
N ARG A 66 -10.98 1.81 13.87
CA ARG A 66 -11.20 1.37 12.48
C ARG A 66 -10.84 -0.10 12.26
N VAL A 67 -11.07 -0.94 13.26
CA VAL A 67 -11.02 -2.39 13.10
C VAL A 67 -12.27 -2.82 12.36
N ASN A 68 -12.10 -3.23 11.10
CA ASN A 68 -13.21 -3.72 10.29
C ASN A 68 -13.43 -5.22 10.53
N TYR A 69 -14.57 -5.56 11.14
CA TYR A 69 -14.99 -6.95 11.37
C TYR A 69 -15.47 -7.66 10.09
N PHE A 70 -15.86 -6.89 9.07
CA PHE A 70 -16.37 -7.40 7.79
C PHE A 70 -15.38 -7.23 6.63
N GLY A 71 -14.12 -6.90 6.93
CA GLY A 71 -13.08 -6.71 5.93
C GLY A 71 -12.33 -8.00 5.54
N LYS A 72 -11.08 -7.82 5.09
CA LYS A 72 -10.11 -8.92 4.93
C LYS A 72 -10.02 -9.66 6.27
N ASN A 73 -10.08 -11.00 6.26
CA ASN A 73 -10.16 -11.85 7.47
C ASN A 73 -11.45 -11.76 8.31
N SER A 74 -12.57 -11.27 7.75
CA SER A 74 -13.86 -11.20 8.47
C SER A 74 -14.26 -12.51 9.14
N GLY A 75 -14.17 -13.65 8.43
CA GLY A 75 -14.49 -14.97 8.98
C GLY A 75 -13.67 -15.34 10.22
N LYS A 76 -12.41 -14.90 10.31
CA LYS A 76 -11.57 -15.14 11.50
C LYS A 76 -11.98 -14.26 12.66
N LYS A 77 -12.28 -12.97 12.42
CA LYS A 77 -12.71 -12.03 13.46
C LYS A 77 -14.08 -12.40 14.00
N VAL A 78 -15.04 -12.65 13.10
CA VAL A 78 -16.39 -13.08 13.46
C VAL A 78 -16.37 -14.45 14.14
N GLY A 79 -15.60 -15.40 13.62
CA GLY A 79 -15.45 -16.71 14.25
C GLY A 79 -14.78 -16.64 15.63
N LEU A 80 -13.86 -15.69 15.84
CA LEU A 80 -13.24 -15.45 17.14
C LEU A 80 -14.25 -14.87 18.14
N VAL A 81 -15.01 -13.84 17.76
CA VAL A 81 -16.06 -13.23 18.60
C VAL A 81 -17.10 -14.29 18.98
N ILE A 82 -17.68 -14.97 17.98
CA ILE A 82 -18.67 -16.03 18.22
C ILE A 82 -18.07 -17.16 19.05
N GLY A 83 -16.82 -17.53 18.79
CA GLY A 83 -16.11 -18.56 19.55
C GLY A 83 -15.92 -18.18 21.02
N ALA A 84 -15.53 -16.94 21.29
CA ALA A 84 -15.41 -16.42 22.65
C ALA A 84 -16.76 -16.45 23.37
N THR A 85 -17.82 -15.91 22.74
CA THR A 85 -19.18 -15.96 23.30
C THR A 85 -19.63 -17.40 23.61
N ILE A 86 -19.36 -18.37 22.72
CA ILE A 86 -19.72 -19.78 22.98
C ILE A 86 -18.95 -20.35 24.17
N ILE A 87 -17.67 -19.99 24.34
CA ILE A 87 -16.85 -20.44 25.47
C ILE A 87 -17.42 -19.92 26.80
N GLU A 88 -17.88 -18.67 26.83
CA GLU A 88 -18.47 -18.05 28.02
C GLU A 88 -19.83 -18.67 28.41
N LEU A 89 -20.62 -19.10 27.42
CA LEU A 89 -21.91 -19.77 27.66
C LEU A 89 -21.77 -21.15 28.30
N ILE A 90 -20.56 -21.72 28.40
CA ILE A 90 -20.34 -23.00 29.06
C ILE A 90 -20.07 -22.73 30.55
N PRO A 91 -21.04 -22.97 31.45
CA PRO A 91 -20.78 -22.93 32.90
C PRO A 91 -19.62 -23.89 33.19
N PHE A 92 -18.66 -23.48 34.04
CA PHE A 92 -17.36 -24.13 34.32
C PHE A 92 -16.17 -23.77 33.40
N ILE A 93 -16.38 -23.30 32.17
CA ILE A 93 -15.30 -22.77 31.30
C ILE A 93 -15.20 -21.24 31.39
N ASN A 94 -16.25 -20.60 31.92
CA ASN A 94 -16.35 -19.15 32.14
C ASN A 94 -15.24 -18.54 33.05
N ASP A 95 -14.45 -19.38 33.75
CA ASP A 95 -13.27 -18.90 34.49
C ASP A 95 -12.06 -18.61 33.57
N ILE A 96 -12.11 -19.01 32.30
CA ILE A 96 -11.08 -18.69 31.32
C ILE A 96 -11.30 -17.23 30.87
N PRO A 97 -10.24 -16.41 30.79
CA PRO A 97 -10.33 -15.05 30.29
C PRO A 97 -10.48 -15.03 28.75
N ALA A 98 -11.60 -15.54 28.25
CA ALA A 98 -11.92 -15.66 26.83
C ALA A 98 -11.85 -14.29 26.14
N ASP A 99 -12.39 -13.24 26.76
CA ASP A 99 -12.31 -11.87 26.27
C ASP A 99 -10.88 -11.35 26.12
N VAL A 100 -10.01 -11.67 27.08
CA VAL A 100 -8.61 -11.25 27.02
C VAL A 100 -7.93 -11.90 25.81
N ILE A 101 -8.21 -13.19 25.61
CA ILE A 101 -7.70 -13.95 24.47
C ILE A 101 -8.26 -13.37 23.16
N GLU A 102 -9.56 -13.07 23.11
CA GLU A 102 -10.22 -12.46 21.97
C GLU A 102 -9.54 -11.13 21.60
N VAL A 103 -9.41 -10.22 22.56
CA VAL A 103 -8.79 -8.89 22.37
C VAL A 103 -7.37 -9.05 21.82
N ILE A 104 -6.57 -9.98 22.36
CA ILE A 104 -5.21 -10.27 21.86
C ILE A 104 -5.26 -10.72 20.40
N PHE A 105 -6.12 -11.67 20.06
CA PHE A 105 -6.21 -12.18 18.68
C PHE A 105 -6.74 -11.11 17.71
N LEU A 106 -7.71 -10.28 18.11
CA LEU A 106 -8.18 -9.16 17.29
C LEU A 106 -7.05 -8.16 17.03
N ILE A 107 -6.22 -7.86 18.02
CA ILE A 107 -5.04 -7.00 17.84
C ILE A 107 -4.06 -7.64 16.85
N LEU A 108 -3.76 -8.93 16.99
CA LEU A 108 -2.83 -9.64 16.11
C LEU A 108 -3.32 -9.71 14.67
N ILE A 109 -4.61 -10.05 14.47
CA ILE A 109 -5.24 -10.10 13.14
C ILE A 109 -5.22 -8.70 12.50
N THR A 110 -5.60 -7.66 13.25
CA THR A 110 -5.61 -6.27 12.77
C THR A 110 -4.22 -5.80 12.37
N ARG A 111 -3.19 -6.10 13.18
CA ARG A 111 -1.80 -5.78 12.85
C ARG A 111 -1.30 -6.53 11.63
N LYS A 112 -1.74 -7.77 11.45
CA LYS A 112 -1.41 -8.53 10.25
C LYS A 112 -2.01 -7.90 9.00
N GLU A 113 -3.27 -7.48 9.05
CA GLU A 113 -3.91 -6.73 7.96
C GLU A 113 -3.18 -5.42 7.65
N ASP A 114 -2.77 -4.67 8.68
CA ASP A 114 -2.04 -3.41 8.49
C ASP A 114 -0.71 -3.64 7.76
N ARG A 115 -0.05 -4.76 8.01
CA ARG A 115 1.18 -5.15 7.30
C ARG A 115 0.89 -5.50 5.85
N GLU A 116 -0.13 -6.31 5.60
CA GLU A 116 -0.51 -6.69 4.24
C GLU A 116 -0.90 -5.46 3.41
N ILE A 117 -1.62 -4.50 3.99
CA ILE A 117 -1.96 -3.23 3.32
C ILE A 117 -0.71 -2.40 3.02
N ALA A 118 0.26 -2.37 3.94
CA ALA A 118 1.51 -1.65 3.73
C ALA A 118 2.35 -2.28 2.62
N GLU A 119 2.40 -3.61 2.55
CA GLU A 119 3.07 -4.35 1.47
C GLU A 119 2.40 -4.12 0.11
N GLU A 120 1.06 -4.13 0.05
CA GLU A 120 0.31 -3.84 -1.17
C GLU A 120 0.58 -2.42 -1.67
N LYS A 121 0.61 -1.44 -0.76
CA LYS A 121 0.95 -0.05 -1.11
C LYS A 121 2.38 0.13 -1.58
N ALA A 122 3.34 -0.55 -0.94
CA ALA A 122 4.73 -0.53 -1.37
C ALA A 122 4.90 -1.13 -2.79
N ALA A 123 4.24 -2.26 -3.06
CA ALA A 123 4.25 -2.89 -4.37
C ALA A 123 3.63 -1.98 -5.45
N ALA A 124 2.51 -1.33 -5.15
CA ALA A 124 1.87 -0.38 -6.07
C ALA A 124 2.75 0.85 -6.34
N ALA A 125 3.43 1.38 -5.32
CA ALA A 125 4.37 2.49 -5.46
C ALA A 125 5.57 2.11 -6.34
N ALA A 126 6.13 0.91 -6.15
CA ALA A 126 7.22 0.39 -6.96
C ALA A 126 6.82 0.25 -8.44
N GLN A 127 5.64 -0.32 -8.72
CA GLN A 127 5.12 -0.42 -10.09
C GLN A 127 4.90 0.96 -10.72
N THR A 128 4.41 1.92 -9.96
CA THR A 128 4.19 3.29 -10.46
C THR A 128 5.53 3.94 -10.83
N ALA A 129 6.56 3.78 -9.99
CA ALA A 129 7.89 4.30 -10.28
C ALA A 129 8.52 3.64 -11.53
N GLU A 130 8.31 2.34 -11.75
CA GLU A 130 8.78 1.65 -12.95
C GLU A 130 8.10 2.18 -14.22
N ILE A 131 6.79 2.42 -14.18
CA ILE A 131 6.03 3.00 -15.30
C ILE A 131 6.55 4.41 -15.62
N GLU A 132 6.77 5.25 -14.61
CA GLU A 132 7.31 6.60 -14.80
C GLU A 132 8.72 6.57 -15.42
N GLN A 133 9.59 5.68 -14.95
CA GLN A 133 10.93 5.49 -15.54
C GLN A 133 10.85 5.04 -16.99
N PHE A 134 9.97 4.08 -17.29
CA PHE A 134 9.78 3.60 -18.66
C PHE A 134 9.28 4.70 -19.59
N GLN A 135 8.31 5.52 -19.15
CA GLN A 135 7.82 6.67 -19.91
C GLN A 135 8.93 7.70 -20.17
N GLN A 136 9.78 7.96 -19.16
CA GLN A 136 10.91 8.87 -19.32
C GLN A 136 11.95 8.34 -20.34
N ILE A 137 12.23 7.04 -20.32
CA ILE A 137 13.13 6.41 -21.29
C ILE A 137 12.56 6.50 -22.70
N GLN A 138 11.27 6.20 -22.89
CA GLN A 138 10.62 6.33 -24.21
C GLN A 138 10.67 7.76 -24.74
N TYR A 139 10.42 8.75 -23.87
CA TYR A 139 10.52 10.15 -24.25
C TYR A 139 11.94 10.53 -24.69
N MET A 140 12.96 10.08 -23.95
CA MET A 140 14.36 10.32 -24.31
C MET A 140 14.74 9.68 -25.65
N GLN A 141 14.30 8.45 -25.91
CA GLN A 141 14.52 7.76 -27.19
C GLN A 141 13.87 8.52 -28.35
N TYR A 142 12.63 8.98 -28.17
CA TYR A 142 11.93 9.79 -29.16
C TYR A 142 12.68 11.09 -29.47
N MET A 143 13.17 11.78 -28.45
CA MET A 143 13.95 13.02 -28.63
C MET A 143 15.27 12.77 -29.36
N GLN A 144 15.98 11.68 -29.05
CA GLN A 144 17.19 11.28 -29.79
C GLN A 144 16.90 10.99 -31.26
N GLN A 145 15.81 10.28 -31.55
CA GLN A 145 15.40 9.99 -32.93
C GLN A 145 15.09 11.27 -33.70
N ARG A 146 14.38 12.24 -33.09
CA ARG A 146 14.13 13.53 -33.76
C ARG A 146 15.41 14.31 -34.03
N ALA A 147 16.34 14.31 -33.09
CA ALA A 147 17.64 14.97 -33.28
C ALA A 147 18.42 14.34 -34.45
N GLN A 148 18.40 13.01 -34.59
CA GLN A 148 19.03 12.32 -35.72
C GLN A 148 18.38 12.68 -37.06
N ILE A 149 17.04 12.75 -37.11
CA ILE A 149 16.33 13.16 -38.33
C ILE A 149 16.67 14.60 -38.71
N GLN A 150 16.77 15.50 -37.73
CA GLN A 150 17.17 16.89 -37.99
C GLN A 150 18.60 16.98 -38.52
N GLN A 151 19.54 16.22 -37.94
CA GLN A 151 20.92 16.15 -38.43
C GLN A 151 20.98 15.62 -39.87
N GLN A 152 20.22 14.57 -40.20
CA GLN A 152 20.14 14.05 -41.57
C GLN A 152 19.56 15.08 -42.55
N GLN A 153 18.51 15.79 -42.15
CA GLN A 153 17.94 16.86 -42.97
C GLN A 153 18.94 18.01 -43.19
N GLU A 154 19.68 18.40 -42.16
CA GLU A 154 20.73 19.42 -42.29
C GLU A 154 21.86 18.96 -43.21
N GLU A 155 22.33 17.72 -43.07
CA GLU A 155 23.34 17.12 -43.95
C GLU A 155 22.85 17.05 -45.41
N GLU A 156 21.60 16.65 -45.64
CA GLU A 156 21.00 16.65 -46.98
C GLU A 156 20.91 18.05 -47.60
N ILE A 157 20.55 19.06 -46.80
CA ILE A 157 20.52 20.46 -47.25
C ILE A 157 21.93 20.95 -47.62
N ILE A 158 22.94 20.64 -46.79
CA ILE A 158 24.33 20.98 -47.07
C ILE A 158 24.80 20.30 -48.37
N ALA A 159 24.56 19.00 -48.51
CA ALA A 159 24.94 18.25 -49.71
C ALA A 159 24.23 18.76 -50.98
N ALA A 160 22.94 19.11 -50.88
CA ALA A 160 22.19 19.69 -51.99
C ALA A 160 22.75 21.07 -52.41
N ASN A 161 23.09 21.92 -51.43
CA ASN A 161 23.71 23.22 -51.68
C ASN A 161 25.10 23.07 -52.33
N ASP A 162 25.92 22.12 -51.85
CA ASP A 162 27.23 21.84 -52.43
C ASP A 162 27.13 21.34 -53.88
N ASN A 163 26.17 20.46 -54.16
CA ASN A 163 25.91 19.98 -55.53
C ASN A 163 25.40 21.11 -56.43
N ALA A 164 24.52 21.98 -55.95
CA ALA A 164 24.06 23.15 -56.68
C ALA A 164 25.22 24.12 -56.99
N ALA A 165 26.09 24.38 -56.02
CA ALA A 165 27.27 25.21 -56.21
C ALA A 165 28.23 24.63 -57.26
N ARG A 166 28.47 23.32 -57.24
CA ARG A 166 29.27 22.62 -58.26
C ARG A 166 28.64 22.70 -59.65
N ALA A 167 27.33 22.56 -59.76
CA ALA A 167 26.62 22.67 -61.04
C ALA A 167 26.72 24.09 -61.62
N VAL A 168 26.61 25.12 -60.77
CA VAL A 168 26.81 26.52 -61.18
C VAL A 168 28.26 26.76 -61.64
N GLN A 169 29.24 26.22 -60.91
CA GLN A 169 30.64 26.35 -61.28
C GLN A 169 30.95 25.69 -62.62
N ALA A 170 30.46 24.46 -62.84
CA ALA A 170 30.62 23.77 -64.12
C ALA A 170 29.98 24.53 -65.29
N ALA A 171 28.79 25.12 -65.10
CA ALA A 171 28.15 25.92 -66.14
C ALA A 171 28.94 27.19 -66.49
N ASN A 172 29.55 27.86 -65.51
CA ASN A 172 30.41 29.01 -65.75
C ASN A 172 31.71 28.61 -66.47
N ASP A 173 32.30 27.48 -66.12
CA ASP A 173 33.52 26.96 -66.76
C ASP A 173 33.25 26.61 -68.25
N ASP A 174 32.07 26.07 -68.56
CA ASP A 174 31.65 25.79 -69.95
C ASP A 174 31.44 27.09 -70.76
N GLU A 175 30.81 28.12 -70.18
CA GLU A 175 30.68 29.45 -70.81
C GLU A 175 32.04 30.10 -71.10
N GLU A 176 33.01 30.00 -70.17
CA GLU A 176 34.36 30.53 -70.39
C GLU A 176 35.09 29.82 -71.53
N GLN A 177 34.92 28.50 -71.68
CA GLN A 177 35.50 27.76 -72.80
C GLN A 177 34.87 28.16 -74.14
N GLU A 178 33.55 28.32 -74.20
CA GLU A 178 32.85 28.70 -75.43
C GLU A 178 33.25 30.13 -75.89
N LEU A 179 33.41 31.06 -74.93
CA LEU A 179 33.92 32.41 -75.22
C LEU A 179 35.38 32.40 -75.67
N ALA A 180 36.21 31.51 -75.15
CA ALA A 180 37.60 31.38 -75.55
C ALA A 180 37.75 30.79 -76.97
N GLU A 181 36.87 29.87 -77.40
CA GLU A 181 36.87 29.32 -78.76
C GLU A 181 36.35 30.31 -79.81
N ALA A 182 35.51 31.27 -79.41
CA ALA A 182 34.94 32.27 -80.31
C ALA A 182 35.89 33.46 -80.63
N ALA A 183 36.99 33.61 -79.89
CA ALA A 183 37.94 34.73 -79.97
C ALA A 183 39.17 34.41 -80.84
#